data_AF-A0A2L0B4K9-F1
#
_entry.id   AF-A0A2L0B4K9-F1
#
_cell.length_a   1.000
_cell.length_b   1.000
_cell.length_c   1.000
_cell.angle_alpha   90.00
_cell.angle_beta   90.00
_cell.angle_gamma   90.00
#
_symmetry.space_group_name_H-M   'P 1'
#
loop_
_entity.id
_entity.type
_entity.pdbx_description
1 polymer ?
#
loop_
_entity_poly.entity_id
_entity_poly.type
_entity_poly.pdbx_seq_one_letter_code
_entity_poly.pdbx_strand_id
1 'polypeptide(L)'
;EAAVPVLVKVLEDVKQEPMVRHEAAEALGAIASTETLPILEKYSKDLIPEVAETCQLALGRINWLKQDEKIPENPYYSVDPTPPSISTDVEELKKILLDETAALFDRYRAMFALRNLKSQEAVLGLSLGLTAGSALFRHEIAFVLGQIQDEASVPYLQASLEDCGENE
;
A
#
# COMPACT_ATOMS: atom_id res chain seq x y z
N GLU A 1 -12.49 -17.22 -0.52
CA GLU A 1 -12.22 -17.63 -1.92
C GLU A 1 -13.41 -17.49 -2.88
N ALA A 2 -14.67 -17.64 -2.46
CA ALA A 2 -15.85 -17.51 -3.37
C ALA A 2 -15.93 -16.19 -4.17
N ALA A 3 -15.29 -15.11 -3.69
CA ALA A 3 -15.23 -13.82 -4.38
C ALA A 3 -14.20 -13.75 -5.52
N VAL A 4 -13.23 -14.67 -5.57
CA VAL A 4 -12.10 -14.63 -6.52
C VAL A 4 -12.56 -14.50 -7.98
N PRO A 5 -13.54 -15.28 -8.48
CA PRO A 5 -13.97 -15.16 -9.88
C PRO A 5 -14.53 -13.78 -10.23
N VAL A 6 -15.21 -13.13 -9.28
CA VAL A 6 -15.78 -11.79 -9.48
C VAL A 6 -14.67 -10.74 -9.49
N LEU A 7 -13.74 -10.82 -8.53
CA LEU A 7 -12.61 -9.91 -8.43
C LEU A 7 -11.69 -9.98 -9.66
N VAL A 8 -11.42 -11.20 -10.15
CA VAL A 8 -10.69 -11.42 -11.42
C VAL A 8 -11.39 -10.72 -12.57
N LYS A 9 -12.71 -10.90 -12.70
CA LYS A 9 -13.50 -10.25 -13.76
C LYS A 9 -13.42 -8.72 -13.68
N VAL A 10 -13.42 -8.14 -12.47
CA VAL A 10 -13.30 -6.69 -12.27
C VAL A 10 -11.90 -6.21 -12.67
N LEU A 11 -10.84 -6.90 -12.22
CA LEU A 11 -9.45 -6.56 -12.56
C LEU A 11 -9.21 -6.59 -14.09
N GLU A 12 -9.81 -7.55 -14.79
CA GLU A 12 -9.68 -7.72 -16.24
C GLU A 12 -10.43 -6.69 -17.08
N ASP A 13 -11.46 -6.04 -16.51
CA ASP A 13 -12.30 -5.12 -17.25
C ASP A 13 -11.58 -3.78 -17.48
N VAL A 14 -10.89 -3.65 -18.61
CA VAL A 14 -10.19 -2.41 -19.00
C VAL A 14 -11.13 -1.21 -19.24
N LYS A 15 -12.45 -1.43 -19.27
CA LYS A 15 -13.43 -0.34 -19.31
C LYS A 15 -13.89 0.11 -17.93
N GLN A 16 -13.50 -0.61 -16.88
CA GLN A 16 -13.75 -0.24 -15.50
C GLN A 16 -12.76 0.83 -15.04
N GLU A 17 -13.19 1.68 -14.12
CA GLU A 17 -12.37 2.71 -13.51
C GLU A 17 -11.09 2.12 -12.87
N PRO A 18 -9.91 2.74 -13.09
CA PRO A 18 -8.64 2.34 -12.50
C PRO A 18 -8.72 1.96 -11.02
N MET A 19 -9.36 2.81 -10.20
CA MET A 19 -9.46 2.58 -8.77
C MET A 19 -10.27 1.32 -8.44
N VAL A 20 -11.37 1.06 -9.15
CA VAL A 20 -12.16 -0.16 -8.90
C VAL A 20 -11.36 -1.42 -9.26
N ARG A 21 -10.47 -1.33 -10.27
CA ARG A 21 -9.56 -2.42 -10.64
C ARG A 21 -8.45 -2.61 -9.60
N HIS A 22 -7.90 -1.52 -9.05
CA HIS A 22 -6.92 -1.56 -7.96
C HIS A 22 -7.52 -2.26 -6.73
N GLU A 23 -8.73 -1.88 -6.30
CA GLU A 23 -9.43 -2.49 -5.16
C GLU A 23 -9.64 -4.00 -5.36
N ALA A 24 -9.94 -4.41 -6.60
CA ALA A 24 -10.04 -5.82 -6.93
C ALA A 24 -8.70 -6.55 -6.80
N ALA A 25 -7.60 -5.95 -7.28
CA ALA A 25 -6.26 -6.51 -7.12
C ALA A 25 -5.82 -6.59 -5.65
N GLU A 26 -6.12 -5.56 -4.84
CA GLU A 26 -5.82 -5.53 -3.42
C GLU A 26 -6.58 -6.63 -2.67
N ALA A 27 -7.89 -6.77 -2.94
CA ALA A 27 -8.71 -7.83 -2.36
C ALA A 27 -8.19 -9.23 -2.75
N LEU A 28 -7.72 -9.42 -4.00
CA LEU A 28 -7.09 -10.68 -4.41
C LEU A 28 -5.79 -10.94 -3.63
N GLY A 29 -4.96 -9.92 -3.41
CA GLY A 29 -3.77 -9.99 -2.56
C GLY A 29 -4.08 -10.31 -1.10
N ALA A 30 -5.16 -9.74 -0.55
CA ALA A 30 -5.62 -9.98 0.81
C ALA A 30 -6.16 -11.41 0.99
N ILE A 31 -6.91 -11.94 0.02
CA ILE A 31 -7.38 -13.34 0.01
C ILE A 31 -6.20 -14.31 -0.11
N ALA A 32 -5.16 -13.91 -0.86
CA ALA A 32 -3.93 -14.65 -1.05
C ALA A 32 -4.08 -16.06 -1.65
N SER A 33 -5.06 -16.26 -2.52
CA SER A 33 -5.21 -17.52 -3.27
C SER A 33 -4.08 -17.69 -4.28
N THR A 34 -3.46 -18.86 -4.34
CA THR A 34 -2.39 -19.13 -5.33
C THR A 34 -2.90 -19.22 -6.76
N GLU A 35 -4.21 -19.46 -6.95
CA GLU A 35 -4.85 -19.50 -8.26
C GLU A 35 -4.85 -18.13 -8.96
N THR A 36 -4.67 -17.04 -8.21
CA THR A 36 -4.68 -15.67 -8.73
C THR A 36 -3.30 -15.17 -9.15
N LEU A 37 -2.24 -15.95 -8.92
CA LEU A 37 -0.87 -15.56 -9.31
C LEU A 37 -0.75 -15.23 -10.81
N PRO A 38 -1.28 -16.04 -11.75
CA PRO A 38 -1.14 -15.74 -13.17
C PRO A 38 -1.84 -14.43 -13.57
N ILE A 39 -3.00 -14.13 -12.96
CA ILE A 39 -3.74 -12.91 -13.29
C ILE A 39 -3.04 -11.68 -12.70
N LEU A 40 -2.55 -11.76 -11.47
CA LEU A 40 -1.81 -10.67 -10.84
C LEU A 40 -0.49 -10.41 -11.59
N GLU A 41 0.21 -11.44 -12.06
CA GLU A 41 1.43 -11.29 -12.88
C GLU A 41 1.15 -10.66 -14.25
N LYS A 42 0.02 -10.99 -14.87
CA LYS A 42 -0.42 -10.32 -16.12
C LYS A 42 -0.62 -8.82 -15.90
N TYR A 43 -1.28 -8.43 -14.81
CA TYR A 43 -1.62 -7.03 -14.54
C TYR A 43 -0.58 -6.27 -13.72
N SER A 44 0.49 -6.91 -13.24
CA SER A 44 1.63 -6.22 -12.62
C SER A 44 2.41 -5.32 -13.59
N LYS A 45 2.06 -5.36 -14.87
CA LYS A 45 2.60 -4.56 -15.97
C LYS A 45 1.50 -3.77 -16.69
N ASP A 46 0.37 -3.54 -16.03
CA ASP A 46 -0.70 -2.69 -16.58
C ASP A 46 -0.15 -1.30 -16.92
N LEU A 47 -0.76 -0.64 -17.90
CA LEU A 47 -0.40 0.73 -18.28
C LEU A 47 -0.86 1.75 -17.24
N ILE A 48 -1.84 1.38 -16.42
CA ILE A 48 -2.35 2.15 -15.29
C ILE A 48 -1.48 1.84 -14.06
N PRO A 49 -0.68 2.80 -13.56
CA PRO A 49 0.26 2.57 -12.46
C PRO A 49 -0.39 2.00 -11.20
N GLU A 50 -1.56 2.51 -10.81
CA GLU A 50 -2.27 2.10 -9.60
C GLU A 50 -2.63 0.60 -9.64
N VAL A 51 -3.06 0.12 -10.81
CA VAL A 51 -3.37 -1.31 -11.02
C VAL A 51 -2.10 -2.15 -11.03
N ALA A 52 -1.06 -1.68 -11.72
CA ALA A 52 0.21 -2.39 -11.83
C ALA A 52 0.89 -2.55 -10.48
N GLU A 53 1.04 -1.45 -9.74
CA GLU A 53 1.64 -1.39 -8.41
C GLU A 53 0.87 -2.23 -7.39
N THR A 54 -0.47 -2.14 -7.39
CA THR A 54 -1.30 -2.97 -6.50
C THR A 54 -1.11 -4.46 -6.80
N CYS A 55 -1.04 -4.86 -8.07
CA CYS A 55 -0.77 -6.25 -8.44
C CYS A 55 0.64 -6.70 -8.01
N GLN A 56 1.66 -5.83 -8.09
CA GLN A 56 3.01 -6.12 -7.61
C GLN A 56 3.04 -6.34 -6.09
N LEU A 57 2.33 -5.49 -5.33
CA LEU A 57 2.18 -5.65 -3.88
C LEU A 57 1.45 -6.95 -3.53
N ALA A 58 0.35 -7.26 -4.22
CA ALA A 58 -0.41 -8.49 -4.02
C ALA A 58 0.45 -9.75 -4.29
N LEU A 59 1.24 -9.76 -5.37
CA LEU A 59 2.20 -10.84 -5.64
C LEU A 59 3.25 -10.96 -4.54
N GLY A 60 3.81 -9.83 -4.10
CA GLY A 60 4.78 -9.77 -3.00
C GLY A 60 4.20 -10.39 -1.72
N ARG A 61 2.97 -10.01 -1.37
CA ARG A 61 2.25 -10.52 -0.20
C ARG A 61 2.04 -12.03 -0.27
N ILE A 62 1.52 -12.54 -1.39
CA ILE A 62 1.27 -13.97 -1.58
C ILE A 62 2.59 -14.76 -1.47
N ASN A 63 3.66 -14.26 -2.07
CA ASN A 63 4.97 -14.91 -2.02
C ASN A 63 5.62 -14.84 -0.64
N TRP A 64 5.36 -13.77 0.13
CA TRP A 64 5.80 -13.65 1.50
C TRP A 64 5.09 -14.66 2.41
N LEU A 65 3.76 -14.79 2.28
CA LEU A 65 2.97 -15.75 3.07
C LEU A 65 3.36 -17.21 2.82
N LYS A 66 3.87 -17.54 1.63
CA LYS A 66 4.39 -18.90 1.32
C LYS A 66 5.66 -19.26 2.10
N GLN A 67 6.39 -18.27 2.63
CA GLN A 67 7.63 -18.51 3.37
C GLN A 67 7.39 -18.90 4.84
N ASP A 68 6.12 -19.12 5.23
CA ASP A 68 5.68 -19.47 6.60
C ASP A 68 6.15 -18.45 7.65
N GLU A 69 6.34 -17.19 7.23
CA GLU A 69 6.64 -16.10 8.13
C GLU A 69 5.41 -15.72 8.95
N LYS A 70 5.60 -15.52 10.26
CA LYS A 70 4.53 -15.08 11.15
C LYS A 70 4.10 -13.67 10.78
N ILE A 71 2.81 -13.48 10.48
CA ILE A 71 2.21 -12.16 10.33
C ILE A 71 2.38 -11.42 11.67
N PRO A 72 3.11 -10.29 11.71
CA PRO A 72 3.24 -9.48 12.91
C PRO A 72 1.86 -9.00 13.39
N GLU A 73 1.73 -8.76 14.69
CA GLU A 73 0.49 -8.21 15.24
C GLU A 73 0.18 -6.85 14.61
N ASN A 74 -1.00 -6.72 14.02
CA ASN A 74 -1.48 -5.47 13.46
C ASN A 74 -2.43 -4.78 14.45
N PRO A 75 -2.07 -3.61 15.01
CA PRO A 75 -2.91 -2.90 15.97
C PRO A 75 -4.16 -2.22 15.35
N TYR A 76 -4.35 -2.30 14.03
CA TYR A 76 -5.44 -1.65 13.30
C TYR A 76 -6.46 -2.63 12.68
N TYR A 77 -6.31 -3.93 12.92
CA TYR A 77 -7.22 -4.98 12.41
C TYR A 77 -7.44 -4.95 10.89
N SER A 78 -6.52 -4.36 10.13
CA SER A 78 -6.52 -4.35 8.66
C SER A 78 -5.72 -5.53 8.09
N VAL A 79 -6.00 -5.86 6.82
CA VAL A 79 -5.19 -6.80 6.05
C VAL A 79 -4.25 -5.99 5.15
N ASP A 80 -3.09 -5.63 5.69
CA ASP A 80 -2.16 -4.73 5.01
C ASP A 80 -1.55 -5.36 3.73
N PRO A 81 -1.32 -4.61 2.64
CA PRO A 81 -0.65 -5.10 1.44
C PRO A 81 0.74 -5.71 1.70
N THR A 82 1.45 -5.26 2.74
CA THR A 82 2.75 -5.82 3.14
C THR A 82 2.82 -6.00 4.66
N PRO A 83 3.64 -6.91 5.19
CA PRO A 83 3.97 -6.91 6.61
C PRO A 83 4.78 -5.66 6.98
N PRO A 84 4.75 -5.18 8.23
CA PRO A 84 5.64 -4.10 8.64
C PRO A 84 7.11 -4.54 8.58
N SER A 85 8.01 -3.56 8.40
CA SER A 85 9.45 -3.76 8.62
C SER A 85 9.75 -4.25 10.04
N ILE A 86 10.85 -4.98 10.20
CA ILE A 86 11.35 -5.42 11.51
C ILE A 86 12.04 -4.26 12.24
N SER A 87 12.57 -3.28 11.50
CA SER A 87 13.18 -2.10 12.11
C SER A 87 12.13 -1.26 12.83
N THR A 88 12.55 -0.69 13.96
CA THR A 88 11.77 0.28 14.75
C THR A 88 12.46 1.64 14.79
N ASP A 89 13.56 1.81 14.04
CA ASP A 89 14.26 3.08 13.92
C ASP A 89 13.50 3.99 12.95
N VAL A 90 12.88 5.02 13.50
CA VAL A 90 12.07 5.97 12.73
C VAL A 90 12.86 6.65 11.61
N GLU A 91 14.13 6.99 11.84
CA GLU A 91 14.95 7.68 10.83
C GLU A 91 15.36 6.73 9.69
N GLU A 92 15.64 5.46 9.99
CA GLU A 92 15.85 4.43 8.97
C GLU A 92 14.59 4.21 8.14
N LEU A 93 13.45 3.98 8.80
CA LEU A 93 12.17 3.73 8.14
C LEU A 93 11.75 4.92 7.27
N LYS A 94 11.92 6.15 7.75
CA LYS A 94 11.64 7.37 6.99
C LYS A 94 12.53 7.48 5.75
N LYS A 95 13.81 7.11 5.84
CA LYS A 95 14.71 7.09 4.67
C LYS A 95 14.21 6.10 3.62
N ILE A 96 13.82 4.89 4.02
CA ILE A 96 13.30 3.88 3.09
C ILE A 96 11.98 4.36 2.47
N LEU A 97 11.07 4.92 3.28
CA LEU A 97 9.77 5.42 2.82
C LEU A 97 9.91 6.44 1.68
N LEU A 98 10.89 7.34 1.79
CA LEU A 98 11.12 8.47 0.88
C LEU A 98 12.13 8.15 -0.24
N ASP A 99 12.69 6.94 -0.28
CA ASP A 99 13.62 6.52 -1.32
C ASP A 99 12.87 6.08 -2.58
N GLU A 100 12.82 6.96 -3.59
CA GLU A 100 12.18 6.68 -4.89
C GLU A 100 12.88 5.56 -5.68
N THR A 101 14.06 5.13 -5.26
CA THR A 101 14.77 4.01 -5.88
C THR A 101 14.55 2.68 -5.15
N ALA A 102 13.98 2.72 -3.95
CA ALA A 102 13.66 1.52 -3.19
C ALA A 102 12.48 0.77 -3.80
N ALA A 103 12.44 -0.55 -3.59
CA ALA A 103 11.33 -1.36 -4.04
C ALA A 103 10.03 -0.93 -3.35
N LEU A 104 8.94 -0.84 -4.10
CA LEU A 104 7.64 -0.43 -3.57
C LEU A 104 7.21 -1.25 -2.35
N PHE A 105 7.47 -2.56 -2.39
CA PHE A 105 7.20 -3.46 -1.27
C PHE A 105 7.93 -3.02 0.00
N ASP A 106 9.22 -2.67 -0.08
CA ASP A 106 10.00 -2.22 1.07
C ASP A 106 9.55 -0.85 1.59
N ARG A 107 9.15 0.06 0.69
CA ARG A 107 8.56 1.35 1.07
C ARG A 107 7.25 1.16 1.85
N TYR A 108 6.37 0.26 1.40
CA TYR A 108 5.14 -0.11 2.12
C TYR A 108 5.44 -0.79 3.47
N ARG A 109 6.46 -1.67 3.53
CA ARG A 109 6.90 -2.27 4.81
C ARG A 109 7.32 -1.19 5.81
N ALA A 110 8.06 -0.18 5.35
CA ALA A 110 8.46 0.96 6.17
C ALA A 110 7.25 1.80 6.61
N MET A 111 6.30 2.03 5.70
CA MET A 111 5.04 2.71 5.97
C MET A 111 4.26 2.06 7.11
N PHE A 112 4.00 0.76 7.03
CA PHE A 112 3.26 0.05 8.08
C PHE A 112 4.03 -0.06 9.39
N ALA A 113 5.37 -0.14 9.36
CA ALA A 113 6.17 -0.07 10.57
C ALA A 113 6.01 1.29 11.27
N LEU A 114 6.13 2.40 10.54
CA LEU A 114 5.92 3.74 11.09
C LEU A 114 4.49 3.90 11.64
N ARG A 115 3.48 3.38 10.92
CA ARG A 115 2.08 3.41 11.35
C ARG A 115 1.89 2.67 12.68
N ASN A 116 2.59 1.55 12.85
CA ASN A 116 2.48 0.73 14.05
C ASN A 116 3.24 1.33 15.24
N LEU A 117 4.29 2.13 15.01
CA LEU A 117 5.02 2.84 16.06
C LEU A 117 4.19 3.95 16.71
N LYS A 118 3.40 4.69 15.92
CA LYS A 118 2.53 5.79 16.38
C LYS A 118 3.21 6.88 17.21
N SER A 119 4.55 6.95 17.23
CA SER A 119 5.24 8.07 17.87
C SER A 119 5.03 9.33 17.05
N GLN A 120 5.16 10.49 17.69
CA GLN A 120 5.02 11.76 16.99
C GLN A 120 6.03 11.88 15.84
N GLU A 121 7.27 11.41 16.03
CA GLU A 121 8.29 11.38 14.97
C GLU A 121 7.89 10.46 13.81
N ALA A 122 7.28 9.30 14.11
CA ALA A 122 6.81 8.37 13.09
C ALA A 122 5.64 8.95 12.27
N VAL A 123 4.70 9.64 12.92
CA VAL A 123 3.58 10.34 12.26
C VAL A 123 4.10 11.44 11.34
N LEU A 124 5.04 12.26 11.81
CA LEU A 124 5.65 13.30 11.00
C LEU A 124 6.45 12.70 9.83
N GLY A 125 7.19 11.62 10.07
CA GLY A 125 7.90 10.89 9.02
C GLY A 125 6.98 10.32 7.93
N LEU A 126 5.85 9.72 8.33
CA LEU A 126 4.80 9.26 7.42
C LEU A 126 4.18 10.40 6.63
N SER A 127 3.92 11.53 7.27
CA SER A 127 3.26 12.67 6.65
C SER A 127 4.07 13.28 5.51
N LEU A 128 5.41 13.15 5.54
CA LEU A 128 6.27 13.52 4.41
C LEU A 128 6.08 12.60 3.18
N GLY A 129 5.55 11.40 3.37
CA GLY A 129 5.21 10.48 2.28
C GLY A 129 4.08 10.98 1.38
N LEU A 130 3.27 11.96 1.83
CA LEU A 130 2.23 12.59 1.01
C LEU A 130 2.80 13.41 -0.16
N THR A 131 4.11 13.64 -0.22
CA THR A 131 4.76 14.35 -1.33
C THR A 131 5.75 13.47 -2.09
N ALA A 132 5.65 12.15 -1.93
CA ALA A 132 6.58 11.17 -2.49
C ALA A 132 5.82 10.04 -3.20
N GLY A 133 6.50 9.35 -4.12
CA GLY A 133 5.97 8.18 -4.82
C GLY A 133 4.83 8.49 -5.79
N SER A 134 4.14 7.41 -6.19
CA SER A 134 2.98 7.44 -7.09
C SER A 134 1.72 7.96 -6.37
N ALA A 135 0.65 8.21 -7.15
CA ALA A 135 -0.67 8.52 -6.60
C ALA A 135 -1.17 7.41 -5.67
N LEU A 136 -0.95 6.13 -6.02
CA LEU A 136 -1.28 4.99 -5.16
C LEU A 136 -0.49 5.03 -3.85
N PHE A 137 0.81 5.33 -3.89
CA PHE A 137 1.63 5.42 -2.68
C PHE A 137 1.12 6.51 -1.74
N ARG A 138 0.81 7.70 -2.26
CA ARG A 138 0.26 8.80 -1.47
C ARG A 138 -1.13 8.50 -0.93
N HIS A 139 -1.97 7.84 -1.72
CA HIS A 139 -3.29 7.34 -1.28
C HIS A 139 -3.14 6.45 -0.05
N GLU A 140 -2.21 5.49 -0.08
CA GLU A 140 -1.97 4.61 1.07
C GLU A 140 -1.43 5.38 2.28
N ILE A 141 -0.53 6.36 2.07
CA ILE A 141 -0.07 7.25 3.15
C ILE A 141 -1.26 7.95 3.81
N ALA A 142 -2.15 8.54 3.02
CA ALA A 142 -3.34 9.20 3.55
C ALA A 142 -4.26 8.23 4.31
N PHE A 143 -4.43 7.01 3.78
CA PHE A 143 -5.20 5.95 4.45
C PHE A 143 -4.60 5.59 5.81
N VAL A 144 -3.29 5.32 5.90
CA VAL A 144 -2.64 4.95 7.16
C VAL A 144 -2.60 6.10 8.17
N LEU A 145 -2.46 7.35 7.73
CA LEU A 145 -2.60 8.52 8.62
C LEU A 145 -4.01 8.61 9.18
N GLY A 146 -5.03 8.34 8.36
CA GLY A 146 -6.42 8.21 8.78
C GLY A 146 -6.66 7.08 9.79
N GLN A 147 -5.91 5.97 9.70
CA GLN A 147 -5.95 4.91 10.71
C GLN A 147 -5.32 5.36 12.03
N ILE A 148 -4.22 6.12 11.99
CA ILE A 148 -3.53 6.62 13.19
C ILE A 148 -4.37 7.66 13.94
N GLN A 149 -5.07 8.54 13.22
CA GLN A 149 -5.92 9.61 13.77
C GLN A 149 -5.18 10.61 14.66
N ASP A 150 -3.92 10.90 14.35
CA ASP A 150 -3.11 11.87 15.08
C ASP A 150 -3.21 13.28 14.43
N GLU A 151 -3.51 14.29 15.25
CA GLU A 151 -3.70 15.67 14.80
C GLU A 151 -2.44 16.28 14.15
N ALA A 152 -1.24 15.78 14.47
CA ALA A 152 0.01 16.23 13.86
C ALA A 152 0.06 15.98 12.34
N SER A 153 -0.75 15.04 11.83
CA SER A 153 -0.86 14.77 10.39
C SER A 153 -1.79 15.72 9.63
N VAL A 154 -2.68 16.43 10.33
CA VAL A 154 -3.75 17.24 9.73
C VAL A 154 -3.20 18.33 8.78
N PRO A 155 -2.15 19.11 9.13
CA PRO A 155 -1.62 20.11 8.21
C PRO A 155 -1.10 19.53 6.89
N TYR A 156 -0.59 18.29 6.92
CA TYR A 156 -0.05 17.62 5.74
C TYR A 156 -1.16 17.04 4.87
N LEU A 157 -2.18 16.44 5.47
CA LEU A 157 -3.39 15.99 4.76
C LEU A 157 -4.11 17.17 4.10
N GLN A 158 -4.23 18.30 4.81
CA GLN A 158 -4.79 19.53 4.27
C GLN A 158 -3.97 20.02 3.08
N ALA A 159 -2.65 20.12 3.21
CA ALA A 159 -1.78 20.56 2.12
C ALA A 159 -1.89 19.65 0.88
N SER A 160 -1.99 18.32 1.09
CA SER A 160 -2.19 17.36 0.00
C SER A 160 -3.52 17.58 -0.73
N LEU A 161 -4.61 17.87 -0.01
CA LEU A 161 -5.92 18.15 -0.61
C LEU A 161 -6.00 19.52 -1.31
N GLU A 162 -5.20 20.48 -0.86
CA GLU A 162 -5.11 21.81 -1.47
C GLU A 162 -4.24 21.84 -2.74
N ASP A 163 -3.45 20.79 -3.00
CA ASP A 163 -2.61 20.70 -4.19
C ASP A 163 -3.42 20.30 -5.43
N CYS A 164 -3.85 21.30 -6.19
CA CYS A 164 -4.55 21.09 -7.45
C CYS A 164 -3.71 20.41 -8.54
N GLY A 165 -2.37 20.38 -8.41
CA GLY A 165 -1.47 19.71 -9.35
C GLY A 165 -1.34 18.20 -9.13
N GLU A 166 -1.94 17.67 -8.06
CA GLU A 166 -1.82 16.27 -7.67
C GLU A 166 -2.73 15.33 -8.47
N ASN A 167 -3.77 15.87 -9.13
CA ASN A 167 -4.77 15.12 -9.90
C ASN A 167 -4.49 15.03 -11.42
N GLU A 168 -3.33 15.50 -11.90
CA GLU A 168 -2.97 15.54 -13.33
C GLU A 168 -1.98 14.46 -13.77
#